data_AF-A0A935V0S2-F1
#
_entry.id   AF-A0A935V0S2-F1
#
_cell.length_a   1.000
_cell.length_b   1.000
_cell.length_c   1.000
_cell.angle_alpha   90.00
_cell.angle_beta   90.00
_cell.angle_gamma   90.00
#
_symmetry.space_group_name_H-M   'P 1'
#
loop_
_entity.id
_entity.type
_entity.pdbx_description
1 polymer ?
#
loop_
_entity_poly.entity_id
_entity_poly.type
_entity_poly.pdbx_seq_one_letter_code
_entity_poly.pdbx_strand_id
1 'polypeptide(L)'
;MKTLKEGGPPVVMICANKRPEGAPKPSCGHHGAEDLRGWLKDQLKAEGLWGKKVRVLTVSCLDVCPSAGVVCSLDGGKTLELVDAETERDELLRRCRALAGG
;
A
#
# COMPACT_ATOMS: atom_id res chain seq x y z
N MET A 1 16.29 19.80 -10.26
CA MET A 1 15.67 18.46 -10.21
C MET A 1 16.17 17.66 -11.40
N LYS A 2 16.52 16.39 -11.24
CA LYS A 2 16.90 15.51 -12.34
C LYS A 2 16.00 14.29 -12.31
N THR A 3 15.39 13.96 -13.45
CA THR A 3 14.62 12.72 -13.59
C THR A 3 15.60 11.56 -13.68
N LEU A 4 15.55 10.63 -12.71
CA LEU A 4 16.43 9.47 -12.71
C LEU A 4 15.96 8.37 -13.68
N LYS A 5 14.65 8.29 -13.89
CA LYS A 5 14.03 7.33 -14.81
C LYS A 5 12.62 7.80 -15.17
N GLU A 6 12.29 7.74 -16.45
CA GLU A 6 10.93 7.87 -16.94
C GLU A 6 10.32 6.49 -17.15
N GLY A 7 9.05 6.34 -16.76
CA GLY A 7 8.36 5.06 -16.83
C GLY A 7 8.78 4.08 -15.73
N GLY A 8 7.78 3.50 -15.09
CA GLY A 8 7.93 2.48 -14.07
C GLY A 8 6.63 1.71 -13.94
N PRO A 9 6.64 0.52 -13.31
CA PRO A 9 5.40 -0.14 -12.98
C PRO A 9 4.58 0.76 -12.04
N PRO A 10 3.25 0.63 -12.04
CA PRO A 10 2.43 1.23 -11.00
C PRO A 10 2.93 0.81 -9.61
N VAL A 11 2.82 1.76 -8.68
CA VAL A 11 3.22 1.59 -7.29
C VAL A 11 2.00 1.77 -6.42
N VAL A 12 1.72 0.76 -5.61
CA VAL A 12 0.77 0.87 -4.49
C VAL A 12 1.54 1.26 -3.24
N MET A 13 1.08 2.31 -2.57
CA MET A 13 1.74 2.88 -1.39
C MET A 13 0.86 2.65 -0.17
N ILE A 14 1.39 1.94 0.82
CA ILE A 14 0.67 1.57 2.03
C ILE A 14 1.15 2.49 3.16
N CYS A 15 0.23 3.25 3.77
CA CYS A 15 0.58 4.05 4.95
C CYS A 15 0.95 3.12 6.11
N ALA A 16 2.22 3.16 6.53
CA ALA A 16 2.72 2.36 7.65
C ALA A 16 3.18 3.23 8.84
N ASN A 17 2.75 4.49 8.87
CA ASN A 17 3.11 5.42 9.93
C ASN A 17 2.67 4.89 11.30
N LYS A 18 3.61 4.87 12.27
CA LYS A 18 3.38 4.51 13.67
C LYS A 18 3.66 5.71 14.56
N ARG A 19 2.63 6.23 15.23
CA ARG A 19 2.77 7.26 16.28
C ARG A 19 2.98 6.60 17.64
N PRO A 20 3.63 7.31 18.59
CA PRO A 20 3.68 6.84 19.97
C PRO A 20 2.29 6.66 20.56
N GLU A 21 2.20 5.84 21.60
CA GLU A 21 0.99 5.66 22.39
C GLU A 21 0.49 6.99 22.95
N GLY A 22 -0.83 7.16 23.04
CA GLY A 22 -1.46 8.40 23.50
C GLY A 22 -1.45 9.56 22.50
N ALA A 23 -0.95 9.37 21.27
CA ALA A 23 -1.02 10.39 20.24
C ALA A 23 -2.49 10.73 19.88
N PRO A 24 -2.82 12.02 19.62
CA PRO A 24 -4.20 12.44 19.36
C PRO A 24 -4.76 11.94 18.02
N LYS A 25 -3.89 11.56 17.08
CA LYS A 25 -4.28 11.02 15.78
C LYS A 25 -4.01 9.50 15.71
N PRO A 26 -4.92 8.71 15.12
CA PRO A 26 -4.69 7.29 14.83
C PRO A 26 -3.48 7.04 13.93
N SER A 27 -3.09 5.77 13.75
CA SER A 27 -1.95 5.37 12.93
C SER A 27 -2.23 4.07 12.18
N CYS A 28 -2.09 4.07 10.85
CA CYS A 28 -2.26 2.88 10.03
C CYS A 28 -1.25 1.77 10.39
N GLY A 29 -0.06 2.15 10.86
CA GLY A 29 0.95 1.19 11.31
C GLY A 29 0.52 0.33 12.51
N HIS A 30 -0.51 0.73 13.25
CA HIS A 30 -1.11 -0.07 14.33
C HIS A 30 -2.20 -1.04 13.84
N HIS A 31 -2.53 -1.00 12.54
CA HIS A 31 -3.60 -1.77 11.91
C HIS A 31 -3.06 -2.77 10.87
N GLY A 32 -1.87 -3.35 11.10
CA GLY A 32 -1.33 -4.41 10.25
C GLY A 32 -0.70 -3.97 8.92
N ALA A 33 -0.37 -2.68 8.73
CA ALA A 33 0.16 -2.16 7.47
C ALA A 33 1.44 -2.86 6.96
N GLU A 34 2.38 -3.19 7.87
CA GLU A 34 3.63 -3.86 7.50
C GLU A 34 3.38 -5.31 7.05
N ASP A 35 2.53 -6.03 7.77
CA ASP A 35 2.16 -7.42 7.45
C ASP A 35 1.36 -7.49 6.15
N LEU A 36 0.42 -6.55 5.94
CA LEU A 36 -0.32 -6.40 4.69
C LEU A 36 0.63 -6.22 3.50
N ARG A 37 1.62 -5.32 3.64
CA ARG A 37 2.62 -5.10 2.60
C ARG A 37 3.48 -6.35 2.35
N GLY A 38 3.88 -7.04 3.42
CA GLY A 38 4.67 -8.27 3.34
C GLY A 38 3.92 -9.36 2.58
N TRP A 39 2.68 -9.62 3.00
CA TRP A 39 1.79 -10.59 2.37
C TRP A 39 1.56 -10.27 0.88
N LEU A 40 1.22 -9.02 0.52
CA LEU A 40 1.04 -8.63 -0.88
C LEU A 40 2.29 -8.87 -1.72
N LYS A 41 3.47 -8.54 -1.19
CA LYS A 41 4.74 -8.76 -1.88
C LYS A 41 4.97 -10.25 -2.17
N ASP A 42 4.67 -11.12 -1.23
CA ASP A 42 4.91 -12.56 -1.40
C ASP A 42 3.93 -13.17 -2.41
N GLN A 43 2.66 -12.78 -2.37
CA GLN A 43 1.66 -13.17 -3.37
C GLN A 43 2.06 -12.71 -4.79
N LEU A 44 2.42 -11.44 -4.95
CA LEU A 44 2.82 -10.88 -6.24
C LEU A 44 4.13 -11.48 -6.77
N LYS A 45 5.02 -11.95 -5.89
CA LYS A 45 6.22 -12.70 -6.28
C LYS A 45 5.87 -14.11 -6.77
N ALA A 46 5.00 -14.81 -6.05
CA ALA A 46 4.56 -16.15 -6.42
C ALA A 46 3.89 -16.16 -7.81
N GLU A 47 3.23 -15.06 -8.18
CA GLU A 47 2.60 -14.86 -9.49
C GLU A 47 3.55 -14.27 -10.56
N GLY A 48 4.81 -13.98 -10.23
CA GLY A 48 5.77 -13.38 -11.17
C GLY A 48 5.48 -11.93 -11.56
N LEU A 49 4.53 -11.25 -10.89
CA LEU A 49 4.13 -9.87 -11.16
C LEU A 49 5.05 -8.84 -10.48
N TRP A 50 5.73 -9.25 -9.40
CA TRP A 50 6.53 -8.36 -8.59
C TRP A 50 7.65 -7.68 -9.39
N GLY A 51 7.51 -6.37 -9.51
CA GLY A 51 8.60 -5.46 -9.81
C GLY A 51 8.75 -4.96 -11.23
N LYS A 52 8.42 -5.77 -12.23
CA LYS A 52 8.27 -5.27 -13.61
C LYS A 52 6.83 -4.86 -13.92
N LYS A 53 5.84 -5.47 -13.26
CA LYS A 53 4.42 -5.21 -13.50
C LYS A 53 3.76 -4.37 -12.41
N VAL A 54 4.10 -4.60 -11.14
CA VAL A 54 3.59 -3.79 -10.02
C VAL A 54 4.58 -3.79 -8.86
N ARG A 55 4.59 -2.73 -8.06
CA ARG A 55 5.32 -2.64 -6.78
C ARG A 55 4.37 -2.28 -5.65
N VAL A 56 4.67 -2.77 -4.46
CA VAL A 56 4.02 -2.36 -3.21
C VAL A 56 5.08 -1.90 -2.22
N LEU A 57 4.95 -0.69 -1.70
CA LEU A 57 5.87 -0.11 -0.74
C LEU A 57 5.13 0.53 0.42
N THR A 58 5.82 0.68 1.55
CA THR A 58 5.32 1.46 2.68
C THR A 58 5.72 2.92 2.54
N VAL A 59 4.87 3.81 3.01
CA VAL A 59 5.11 5.25 3.10
C VAL A 59 4.79 5.77 4.50
N SER A 60 5.27 6.97 4.79
CA SER A 60 4.81 7.75 5.93
C SER A 60 3.34 8.17 5.76
N CYS A 61 2.82 8.95 6.71
CA CYS A 61 1.44 9.41 6.72
C CYS A 61 0.99 9.99 5.36
N LEU A 62 -0.13 9.50 4.83
CA LEU A 62 -0.81 10.03 3.63
C LEU A 62 -1.79 11.18 3.96
N ASP A 63 -1.65 11.75 5.15
CA ASP A 63 -2.51 12.78 5.75
C ASP A 63 -4.01 12.42 5.90
N VAL A 64 -4.36 11.16 5.68
CA VAL A 64 -5.67 10.57 5.97
C VAL A 64 -5.50 9.59 7.13
N CYS A 65 -6.08 9.91 8.29
CA CYS A 65 -5.94 9.13 9.52
C CYS A 65 -7.31 8.61 9.97
N PRO A 66 -7.81 7.50 9.41
CA PRO A 66 -9.06 6.88 9.81
C PRO A 66 -8.96 6.30 11.23
N SER A 67 -10.09 6.06 11.89
CA SER A 67 -10.13 5.44 13.22
C SER A 67 -9.65 3.99 13.23
N ALA A 68 -9.81 3.27 12.13
CA ALA A 68 -9.35 1.89 11.94
C ALA A 68 -8.90 1.67 10.48
N GLY A 69 -8.13 0.61 10.25
CA GLY A 69 -7.67 0.19 8.94
C GLY A 69 -6.44 0.95 8.42
N VAL A 70 -6.05 0.59 7.20
CA VAL A 70 -4.84 1.05 6.53
C VAL A 70 -5.21 1.83 5.28
N VAL A 71 -4.71 3.06 5.17
CA VAL A 71 -4.88 3.85 3.95
C VAL A 71 -3.84 3.41 2.92
N CYS A 72 -4.34 2.98 1.77
CA CYS A 72 -3.54 2.56 0.62
C CYS A 72 -3.76 3.56 -0.52
N SER A 73 -2.68 4.03 -1.13
CA SER A 73 -2.73 4.82 -2.36
C SER A 73 -2.44 3.94 -3.57
N LEU A 74 -3.35 3.99 -4.54
CA LEU A 74 -3.28 3.24 -5.79
C LEU A 74 -3.04 4.19 -6.97
N ASP A 75 -2.59 3.61 -8.08
CA ASP A 75 -2.34 4.30 -9.35
C ASP A 75 -1.50 5.59 -9.20
N GLY A 76 -0.43 5.49 -8.40
CA GLY A 76 0.52 6.60 -8.20
C GLY A 76 -0.08 7.82 -7.49
N GLY A 77 -1.11 7.66 -6.66
CA GLY A 77 -1.70 8.77 -5.91
C GLY A 77 -3.12 9.13 -6.28
N LYS A 78 -3.66 8.60 -7.38
CA LYS A 78 -4.98 9.02 -7.89
C LYS A 78 -6.15 8.52 -7.06
N THR A 79 -5.97 7.43 -6.32
CA THR A 79 -7.02 6.86 -5.47
C THR A 79 -6.44 6.53 -4.10
N LEU A 80 -7.21 6.87 -3.06
CA LEU A 80 -6.97 6.41 -1.70
C LEU A 80 -8.09 5.43 -1.34
N GLU A 81 -7.71 4.27 -0.84
CA GLU A 81 -8.62 3.23 -0.38
C GLU A 81 -8.32 2.95 1.09
N LEU A 82 -9.38 2.82 1.90
CA LEU A 82 -9.29 2.33 3.25
C LEU A 82 -9.42 0.81 3.21
N VAL A 83 -8.44 0.10 3.78
CA VAL A 83 -8.36 -1.35 3.72
C VAL A 83 -8.18 -1.91 5.13
N ASP A 84 -9.04 -2.84 5.51
CA ASP A 84 -8.80 -3.73 6.64
C ASP A 84 -7.76 -4.78 6.26
N ALA A 85 -6.64 -4.80 6.98
CA ALA A 85 -5.47 -5.61 6.64
C ALA A 85 -5.71 -7.12 6.74
N GLU A 86 -6.74 -7.56 7.47
CA GLU A 86 -7.04 -8.97 7.67
C GLU A 86 -8.13 -9.45 6.71
N THR A 87 -9.22 -8.70 6.63
CA THR A 87 -10.44 -9.12 5.93
C THR A 87 -10.50 -8.68 4.46
N GLU A 88 -9.78 -7.61 4.08
CA GLU A 88 -9.84 -7.03 2.74
C GLU A 88 -8.53 -7.14 1.95
N ARG A 89 -7.51 -7.81 2.50
CA ARG A 89 -6.21 -7.99 1.83
C ARG A 89 -6.31 -8.64 0.45
N ASP A 90 -7.22 -9.60 0.27
CA ASP A 90 -7.44 -10.29 -1.01
C ASP A 90 -8.09 -9.39 -2.06
N GLU A 91 -8.95 -8.45 -1.65
CA GLU A 91 -9.47 -7.39 -2.52
C GLU A 91 -8.31 -6.51 -2.98
N LEU A 92 -7.48 -6.01 -2.06
CA LEU A 92 -6.34 -5.17 -2.40
C LEU A 92 -5.34 -5.90 -3.32
N LEU A 93 -5.14 -7.20 -3.14
CA LEU A 93 -4.34 -8.01 -4.06
C LEU A 93 -4.96 -8.06 -5.46
N ARG A 94 -6.28 -8.20 -5.57
CA ARG A 94 -6.99 -8.13 -6.86
C ARG A 94 -6.78 -6.77 -7.54
N ARG A 95 -6.84 -5.68 -6.78
CA ARG A 95 -6.54 -4.32 -7.29
C ARG A 95 -5.10 -4.22 -7.79
N CYS A 96 -4.13 -4.78 -7.06
CA CYS A 96 -2.74 -4.85 -7.48
C CYS A 96 -2.54 -5.64 -8.79
N ARG A 97 -3.24 -6.77 -8.95
CA ARG A 97 -3.23 -7.57 -10.18
C ARG A 97 -3.82 -6.81 -11.36
N ALA A 98 -4.93 -6.08 -11.15
CA ALA A 98 -5.53 -5.25 -12.18
C ALA A 98 -4.55 -4.16 -12.66
N LEU A 99 -3.82 -3.52 -11.75
CA LEU A 99 -2.77 -2.55 -12.10
C LEU A 99 -1.60 -3.20 -12.86
N ALA A 100 -1.27 -4.46 -12.55
CA ALA A 100 -0.19 -5.19 -13.18
C ALA A 100 -0.50 -5.66 -14.63
N GLY A 101 -1.79 -5.78 -14.96
CA GLY A 101 -2.29 -6.28 -16.25
C GLY A 101 -2.82 -5.22 -17.21
N GLY A 102 -2.78 -3.94 -16.81
CA GLY A 102 -3.00 -2.81 -17.72
C GLY A 102 -1.90 -2.65 -18.77
#